data_AF-R5S133-F1
#
_entry.id   AF-R5S133-F1
#
_cell.length_a   1.000
_cell.length_b   1.000
_cell.length_c   1.000
_cell.angle_alpha   90.00
_cell.angle_beta   90.00
_cell.angle_gamma   90.00
#
_symmetry.space_group_name_H-M   'P 1'
#
loop_
_entity.id
_entity.type
_entity.pdbx_description
1 polymer ?
#
loop_
_entity_poly.entity_id
_entity_poly.type
_entity_poly.pdbx_seq_one_letter_code
_entity_poly.pdbx_strand_id
1 'polypeptide(L)'
;MKVLVVEPGYAPYEKDIEGLHGMQEVVGGTITAIYPFAEPVAVVGNDDSISLGMPFTALLRELSAIGNNVNQIAYWANAQQSASEADIQEAAALVRRAWRLVKETL
;
A
#
# COMPACT_ATOMS: atom_id res chain seq x y z
N MET A 1 -19.66 2.29 -16.96
CA MET A 1 -18.39 3.02 -17.12
C MET A 1 -17.27 2.02 -17.29
N LYS A 2 -16.28 2.32 -18.11
CA LYS A 2 -15.15 1.41 -18.35
C LYS A 2 -14.06 1.65 -17.30
N VAL A 3 -13.59 0.58 -16.68
CA VAL A 3 -12.50 0.59 -15.69
C VAL A 3 -11.42 -0.41 -16.07
N LEU A 4 -10.22 -0.21 -15.54
CA LEU A 4 -9.14 -1.20 -15.58
C LEU A 4 -9.11 -1.93 -14.23
N VAL A 5 -9.42 -3.22 -14.25
CA VAL A 5 -9.40 -4.08 -13.06
C VAL A 5 -7.99 -4.64 -12.87
N VAL A 6 -7.49 -4.57 -11.63
CA VAL A 6 -6.18 -5.10 -11.23
C VAL A 6 -6.37 -6.05 -10.07
N GLU A 7 -6.10 -7.33 -10.30
CA GLU A 7 -6.19 -8.39 -9.30
C GLU A 7 -4.82 -9.02 -9.06
N PRO A 8 -4.50 -9.40 -7.80
CA PRO A 8 -3.30 -10.16 -7.49
C PRO A 8 -3.11 -11.40 -8.38
N GLY A 9 -1.97 -11.49 -9.07
CA GLY A 9 -1.62 -12.65 -9.88
C GLY A 9 -2.23 -12.68 -11.30
N TYR A 10 -3.00 -11.67 -11.68
CA TYR A 10 -3.60 -11.56 -13.02
C TYR A 10 -3.09 -10.31 -13.75
N ALA A 11 -3.01 -10.42 -15.09
CA ALA A 11 -2.76 -9.24 -15.92
C ALA A 11 -3.97 -8.30 -15.85
N PRO A 12 -3.77 -6.96 -15.82
CA PRO A 12 -4.87 -6.02 -15.83
C PRO A 12 -5.78 -6.19 -17.04
N TYR A 13 -7.09 -5.99 -16.85
CA TYR A 13 -8.08 -6.12 -17.91
C TYR A 13 -9.19 -5.08 -17.78
N GLU A 14 -9.81 -4.75 -18.92
CA GLU A 14 -10.90 -3.78 -18.95
C GLU A 14 -12.23 -4.44 -18.58
N LYS A 15 -13.06 -3.73 -17.82
CA LYS A 15 -14.41 -4.16 -17.48
C LYS A 15 -15.37 -2.98 -17.50
N ASP A 16 -16.58 -3.20 -18.03
CA ASP A 16 -17.67 -2.26 -17.86
C ASP A 16 -18.40 -2.53 -16.54
N ILE A 17 -18.57 -1.49 -15.73
CA ILE A 17 -19.25 -1.54 -14.43
C ILE A 17 -20.35 -0.49 -14.32
N GLU A 18 -21.33 -0.74 -13.45
CA GLU A 18 -22.47 0.14 -13.24
C GLU A 18 -22.38 0.88 -11.89
N GLY A 19 -21.96 2.16 -11.96
CA GLY A 19 -21.96 3.07 -10.82
C GLY A 19 -21.18 2.57 -9.60
N LEU A 20 -21.60 3.01 -8.41
CA LEU A 20 -20.97 2.67 -7.14
C LEU A 20 -21.08 1.17 -6.81
N HIS A 21 -22.24 0.57 -7.06
CA HIS A 21 -22.48 -0.84 -6.72
C HIS A 21 -21.53 -1.76 -7.51
N GLY A 22 -21.36 -1.51 -8.81
CA GLY A 22 -20.40 -2.26 -9.62
C GLY A 22 -18.95 -2.09 -9.17
N MET A 23 -18.58 -0.93 -8.60
CA MET A 23 -17.25 -0.75 -8.00
C MET A 23 -17.09 -1.60 -6.74
N GLN A 24 -18.09 -1.58 -5.85
CA GLN A 24 -18.08 -2.37 -4.60
C GLN A 24 -18.01 -3.87 -4.88
N GLU A 25 -18.73 -4.36 -5.89
CA GLU A 25 -18.64 -5.75 -6.33
C GLU A 25 -17.25 -6.11 -6.87
N VAL A 26 -16.63 -5.23 -7.64
CA VAL A 26 -15.29 -5.47 -8.20
C VAL A 26 -14.22 -5.49 -7.11
N VAL A 27 -14.26 -4.56 -6.15
CA VAL A 27 -13.25 -4.53 -5.07
C VAL A 27 -13.58 -5.52 -3.94
N GLY A 28 -14.81 -6.01 -3.87
CA GLY A 28 -15.26 -6.99 -2.87
C GLY A 28 -15.61 -6.41 -1.50
N GLY A 29 -16.11 -5.17 -1.44
CA GLY A 29 -16.38 -4.49 -0.17
C GLY A 29 -16.73 -3.02 -0.33
N THR A 30 -16.70 -2.27 0.79
CA THR A 30 -16.76 -0.80 0.72
C THR A 30 -15.51 -0.26 0.01
N ILE A 31 -15.66 0.91 -0.59
CA ILE A 31 -14.62 1.48 -1.45
C ILE A 31 -13.88 2.61 -0.76
N THR A 32 -12.59 2.69 -1.02
CA THR A 32 -11.78 3.88 -0.81
C THR A 32 -11.17 4.30 -2.14
N ALA A 33 -10.97 5.60 -2.35
CA ALA A 33 -10.45 6.13 -3.59
C ALA A 33 -9.31 7.11 -3.32
N ILE A 34 -8.20 6.93 -4.02
CA ILE A 34 -7.08 7.87 -4.02
C ILE A 34 -6.87 8.41 -5.44
N TYR A 35 -6.35 9.64 -5.53
CA TYR A 35 -6.08 10.33 -6.78
C TYR A 35 -4.57 10.59 -6.90
N PRO A 36 -3.76 9.56 -7.17
CA PRO A 36 -2.29 9.68 -7.16
C PRO A 36 -1.75 10.30 -8.46
N PHE A 37 -2.60 10.51 -9.46
CA PHE A 37 -2.26 11.04 -10.77
C PHE A 37 -2.85 12.46 -10.95
N ALA A 38 -2.23 13.27 -11.80
CA ALA A 38 -2.71 14.62 -12.09
C ALA A 38 -3.93 14.60 -13.02
N GLU A 39 -4.03 13.57 -13.85
CA GLU A 39 -5.17 13.27 -14.69
C GLU A 39 -6.41 12.94 -13.82
N PRO A 40 -7.64 13.14 -14.34
CA PRO A 40 -8.88 12.87 -13.60
C PRO A 40 -9.17 11.36 -13.51
N VAL A 41 -8.26 10.61 -12.89
CA VAL A 41 -8.32 9.17 -12.67
C VAL A 41 -8.13 8.85 -11.20
N ALA A 42 -8.84 7.84 -10.72
CA ALA A 42 -8.76 7.39 -9.33
C ALA A 42 -8.33 5.92 -9.29
N VAL A 43 -7.54 5.56 -8.28
CA VAL A 43 -7.36 4.17 -7.88
C VAL A 43 -8.41 3.88 -6.81
N VAL A 44 -9.29 2.93 -7.10
CA VAL A 44 -10.35 2.49 -6.19
C VAL A 44 -9.94 1.14 -5.61
N GLY A 45 -9.94 1.04 -4.28
CA GLY A 45 -9.60 -0.17 -3.53
C GLY A 45 -10.67 -0.53 -2.52
N ASN A 46 -10.52 -1.72 -1.92
CA ASN A 46 -11.38 -2.21 -0.87
C ASN A 46 -10.97 -1.60 0.49
N ASP A 47 -11.86 -0.80 1.10
CA ASP A 47 -11.61 -0.14 2.39
C ASP A 47 -11.67 -1.13 3.57
N ASP A 48 -12.39 -2.24 3.40
CA ASP A 48 -12.52 -3.32 4.38
C ASP A 48 -11.38 -4.36 4.29
N SER A 49 -10.41 -4.20 3.38
CA SER A 49 -9.39 -5.19 3.05
C SER A 49 -8.60 -5.72 4.26
N ILE A 50 -8.33 -4.84 5.24
CA ILE A 50 -7.64 -5.21 6.47
C ILE A 50 -8.52 -6.10 7.36
N SER A 51 -9.78 -5.70 7.55
CA SER A 51 -10.76 -6.43 8.37
C SER A 51 -11.16 -7.76 7.75
N LEU A 52 -11.21 -7.83 6.42
CA LEU A 52 -11.54 -9.04 5.66
C LEU A 52 -10.36 -10.01 5.51
N GLY A 53 -9.16 -9.64 5.95
CA GLY A 53 -7.98 -10.49 5.83
C GLY A 53 -7.64 -10.84 4.37
N MET A 54 -7.89 -9.91 3.44
CA MET A 54 -7.63 -10.10 2.01
C MET A 54 -6.15 -10.44 1.73
N PRO A 55 -5.84 -11.00 0.55
CA PRO A 55 -4.45 -11.23 0.14
C PRO A 55 -3.56 -10.00 0.36
N PHE A 56 -2.34 -10.25 0.82
CA PHE A 56 -1.35 -9.23 1.19
C PHE A 56 -1.66 -8.34 2.40
N THR A 57 -2.83 -8.44 3.05
CA THR A 57 -3.15 -7.64 4.24
C THR A 57 -2.07 -7.75 5.34
N ALA A 58 -1.59 -8.97 5.62
CA ALA A 58 -0.51 -9.18 6.58
C ALA A 58 0.81 -8.52 6.16
N LEU A 59 1.16 -8.61 4.86
CA LEU A 59 2.33 -7.96 4.29
C LEU A 59 2.22 -6.44 4.41
N LEU A 60 1.10 -5.86 3.99
CA LEU A 60 0.86 -4.41 4.04
C LEU A 60 0.91 -3.87 5.48
N ARG A 61 0.36 -4.62 6.44
CA ARG A 61 0.45 -4.25 7.86
C ARG A 61 1.90 -4.20 8.34
N GLU A 62 2.71 -5.19 7.98
CA GLU A 62 4.12 -5.23 8.37
C GLU A 62 4.94 -4.12 7.67
N LEU A 63 4.68 -3.88 6.38
CA LEU A 63 5.32 -2.79 5.64
C LEU A 63 4.96 -1.42 6.21
N SER A 64 3.70 -1.22 6.63
CA SER A 64 3.26 0.01 7.30
C SER A 64 3.99 0.20 8.63
N ALA A 65 4.11 -0.85 9.46
CA ALA A 65 4.86 -0.79 10.70
C ALA A 65 6.35 -0.44 10.46
N ILE A 66 6.98 -1.06 9.46
CA ILE A 66 8.35 -0.74 9.06
C ILE A 66 8.47 0.73 8.62
N GLY A 67 7.57 1.19 7.76
CA GLY A 67 7.55 2.58 7.26
C GLY A 67 7.40 3.60 8.40
N ASN A 68 6.53 3.32 9.36
CA ASN A 68 6.33 4.17 10.54
C ASN A 68 7.61 4.29 11.38
N ASN A 69 8.32 3.18 11.60
CA ASN A 69 9.57 3.18 12.36
C ASN A 69 10.67 3.98 11.61
N VAL A 70 10.81 3.77 10.30
CA VAL A 70 11.77 4.54 9.48
C VAL A 70 11.42 6.04 9.49
N ASN A 71 10.14 6.38 9.38
CA ASN A 71 9.69 7.77 9.44
C ASN A 71 9.98 8.42 10.80
N GLN A 72 9.85 7.68 11.90
CA GLN A 72 10.22 8.17 13.24
C GLN A 72 11.73 8.42 13.35
N ILE A 73 12.57 7.51 12.87
CA ILE A 73 14.02 7.70 12.83
C ILE A 73 14.37 8.98 12.06
N ALA A 74 13.79 9.15 10.86
CA ALA A 74 14.01 10.34 10.04
C ALA A 74 13.53 11.62 10.75
N TYR A 75 12.37 11.58 11.41
CA TYR A 75 11.84 12.69 12.18
C TYR A 75 12.80 13.10 13.31
N TRP A 76 13.30 12.15 14.10
CA TRP A 76 14.24 12.43 15.19
C TRP A 76 15.58 12.94 14.70
N ALA A 77 16.09 12.41 13.58
CA ALA A 77 17.31 12.88 12.95
C ALA A 77 17.17 14.33 12.45
N ASN A 78 16.03 14.65 11.80
CA ASN A 78 15.73 16.01 11.36
C ASN A 78 15.61 16.98 12.54
N ALA A 79 14.96 16.56 13.63
CA ALA A 79 14.81 17.38 14.83
C ALA A 79 16.17 17.70 15.50
N GLN A 80 17.11 16.77 15.45
CA GLN A 80 18.47 16.93 16.01
C GLN A 80 19.47 17.52 15.00
N GLN A 81 19.05 17.75 13.76
CA GLN A 81 19.92 18.12 12.62
C GLN A 81 21.15 17.20 12.48
N SER A 82 21.03 15.95 12.92
CA SER A 82 22.10 14.95 12.92
C SER A 82 21.48 13.56 12.96
N ALA A 83 22.15 12.59 12.34
CA ALA A 83 21.78 11.17 12.41
C ALA A 83 22.98 10.39 12.95
N SER A 84 22.77 9.55 13.95
CA SER A 84 23.82 8.66 14.43
C SER A 84 24.02 7.50 13.44
N GLU A 85 25.20 6.89 13.47
CA GLU A 85 25.45 5.67 12.69
C GLU A 85 24.45 4.56 13.04
N ALA A 86 24.05 4.46 14.32
CA ALA A 86 23.05 3.49 14.77
C ALA A 86 21.69 3.73 14.11
N ASP A 87 21.23 4.98 14.03
CA ASP A 87 19.97 5.36 13.37
C ASP A 87 19.98 4.96 11.89
N ILE A 88 21.11 5.23 11.20
CA ILE A 88 21.29 4.90 9.78
C ILE A 88 21.25 3.38 9.58
N GLN A 89 21.96 2.63 10.43
CA GLN A 89 21.99 1.16 10.33
C GLN A 89 20.63 0.54 10.63
N GLU A 90 19.89 1.06 11.61
CA GLU A 90 18.53 0.60 11.93
C GLU A 90 17.57 0.86 10.78
N ALA A 91 17.53 2.10 10.25
CA ALA A 91 16.70 2.43 9.09
C ALA A 91 17.05 1.56 7.88
N ALA A 92 18.34 1.33 7.60
CA ALA A 92 18.77 0.47 6.51
C ALA A 92 18.37 -1.01 6.73
N ALA A 93 18.43 -1.52 7.97
CA ALA A 93 17.97 -2.86 8.31
C ALA A 93 16.46 -3.03 8.11
N LEU A 94 15.66 -2.03 8.52
CA LEU A 94 14.22 -1.98 8.32
C LEU A 94 13.86 -1.99 6.82
N VAL A 95 14.50 -1.16 6.01
CA VAL A 95 14.29 -1.12 4.55
C VAL A 95 14.68 -2.45 3.89
N ARG A 96 15.81 -3.06 4.30
CA ARG A 96 16.20 -4.39 3.81
C ARG A 96 15.19 -5.48 4.20
N ARG A 97 14.60 -5.40 5.38
CA ARG A 97 13.54 -6.31 5.83
C ARG A 97 12.28 -6.14 4.99
N ALA A 98 11.84 -4.90 4.73
CA ALA A 98 10.69 -4.61 3.86
C ALA A 98 10.89 -5.20 2.46
N TRP A 99 12.07 -5.00 1.86
CA TRP A 99 12.40 -5.58 0.55
C TRP A 99 12.30 -7.10 0.54
N ARG A 100 12.83 -7.78 1.57
CA ARG A 100 12.76 -9.23 1.70
C ARG A 100 11.32 -9.74 1.81
N LEU A 101 10.51 -9.09 2.66
CA LEU A 101 9.09 -9.44 2.83
C LEU A 101 8.33 -9.36 1.50
N VAL A 102 8.57 -8.31 0.70
CA VAL A 102 7.95 -8.17 -0.62
C VAL A 102 8.43 -9.28 -1.57
N LYS A 103 9.75 -9.53 -1.63
CA LYS A 103 10.37 -10.56 -2.47
C LYS A 103 9.92 -11.99 -2.16
N GLU A 104 9.63 -12.30 -0.90
CA GLU A 104 9.20 -13.64 -0.48
C GLU A 104 7.70 -13.85 -0.67
N THR A 105 6.93 -12.78 -0.81
CA THR A 105 5.46 -12.83 -0.96
C THR A 105 5.01 -12.80 -2.42
N LEU A 106 5.82 -12.22 -3.32
CA LEU A 106 5.55 -12.06 -4.76
C LEU A 106 6.45 -12.97 -5.61
#